data_AF-A0A445A5X7-F1
#
_entry.id   AF-A0A445A5X7-F1
#
_cell.length_a   1.000
_cell.length_b   1.000
_cell.length_c   1.000
_cell.angle_alpha   90.00
_cell.angle_beta   90.00
_cell.angle_gamma   90.00
#
_symmetry.space_group_name_H-M   'P 1'
#
loop_
_entity.id
_entity.type
_entity.pdbx_description
1 polymer ?
#
loop_
_entity_poly.entity_id
_entity_poly.type
_entity_poly.pdbx_seq_one_letter_code
_entity_poly.pdbx_strand_id
1 'polypeptide(L)'
;MFMVIGPYILEDEAGVSTIEVPPNVGPNIKASAMSQMEAAMAALSTELSKLRTGRASPGMLDHIIVETGGIKMPLNRIAVVSVMDPKTLSVNPYDPETLKQLENAIVSSPLGLNPKADGERLIAVIPP
;
A
#
# COMPACT_ATOMS: atom_id res chain seq x y z
N MET A 1 43.61 -26.35 -64.98
CA MET A 1 43.12 -25.00 -65.34
C MET A 1 43.14 -24.17 -64.06
N PHE A 2 44.02 -23.17 -63.99
CA PHE A 2 44.19 -22.28 -62.84
C PHE A 2 43.01 -21.30 -62.70
N MET A 3 42.56 -20.99 -61.46
CA MET A 3 42.18 -19.61 -61.12
C MET A 3 42.19 -19.33 -59.59
N VAL A 4 43.35 -18.84 -59.11
CA VAL A 4 43.61 -17.71 -58.16
C VAL A 4 42.89 -17.54 -56.79
N ILE A 5 43.74 -17.58 -55.73
CA ILE A 5 43.94 -16.68 -54.54
C ILE A 5 42.77 -16.21 -53.65
N GLY A 6 42.89 -16.55 -52.36
CA GLY A 6 42.36 -15.79 -51.22
C GLY A 6 42.36 -16.61 -49.93
N PRO A 7 43.16 -16.28 -48.89
CA PRO A 7 43.30 -17.09 -47.69
C PRO A 7 42.22 -16.71 -46.69
N TYR A 8 41.13 -17.45 -46.60
CA TYR A 8 40.25 -17.36 -45.43
C TYR A 8 40.79 -18.29 -44.36
N ILE A 9 41.50 -17.66 -43.42
CA ILE A 9 42.07 -18.21 -42.19
C ILE A 9 40.96 -18.84 -41.34
N LEU A 10 41.23 -20.04 -40.86
CA LEU A 10 40.59 -20.67 -39.71
C LEU A 10 41.19 -20.07 -38.44
N GLU A 11 40.36 -19.63 -37.50
CA GLU A 11 40.58 -19.53 -36.03
C GLU A 11 39.42 -18.70 -35.46
N ASP A 12 38.81 -18.94 -34.31
CA ASP A 12 38.69 -20.08 -33.40
C ASP A 12 37.58 -19.67 -32.40
N GLU A 13 36.86 -20.66 -31.88
CA GLU A 13 36.09 -20.73 -30.63
C GLU A 13 35.69 -19.43 -29.89
N ALA A 14 34.37 -19.20 -29.76
CA ALA A 14 33.72 -19.13 -28.44
C ALA A 14 32.21 -18.89 -28.61
N GLY A 15 31.42 -19.87 -28.14
CA GLY A 15 29.97 -19.77 -28.10
C GLY A 15 29.47 -18.57 -27.30
N VAL A 16 28.75 -17.69 -27.97
CA VAL A 16 27.72 -16.86 -27.36
C VAL A 16 26.46 -17.12 -28.17
N SER A 17 25.55 -17.91 -27.61
CA SER A 17 24.20 -18.08 -28.14
C SER A 17 23.45 -16.76 -27.97
N THR A 18 23.61 -15.86 -28.93
CA THR A 18 22.69 -14.75 -29.14
C THR A 18 21.31 -15.35 -29.40
N ILE A 19 20.45 -15.31 -28.39
CA ILE A 19 19.01 -15.52 -28.58
C ILE A 19 18.54 -14.33 -29.42
N GLU A 20 18.45 -14.52 -30.73
CA GLU A 20 17.74 -13.59 -31.60
C GLU A 20 16.28 -13.56 -31.15
N VAL A 21 15.89 -12.50 -30.46
CA VAL A 21 14.48 -12.21 -30.19
C VAL A 21 13.85 -11.86 -31.54
N PRO A 22 12.94 -12.67 -32.11
CA PRO A 22 12.33 -12.33 -33.39
C PRO A 22 11.55 -11.01 -33.25
N PRO A 23 11.68 -10.07 -34.20
CA PRO A 23 11.27 -8.67 -34.02
C PRO A 23 9.76 -8.41 -34.19
N ASN A 24 8.90 -9.42 -34.07
CA ASN A 24 7.47 -9.21 -34.30
C ASN A 24 6.58 -9.99 -33.33
N VAL A 25 6.59 -9.53 -32.08
CA VAL A 25 5.53 -9.83 -31.12
C VAL A 25 4.36 -8.91 -31.50
N GLY A 26 3.42 -9.41 -32.30
CA GLY A 26 2.31 -8.61 -32.86
C GLY A 26 1.55 -7.81 -31.79
N PRO A 27 0.84 -6.72 -32.17
CA PRO A 27 0.31 -5.70 -31.25
C PRO A 27 -0.56 -6.25 -30.11
N ASN A 28 -1.20 -7.41 -30.33
CA ASN A 28 -2.07 -8.06 -29.35
C ASN A 28 -1.33 -8.71 -28.17
N ILE A 29 -0.11 -9.22 -28.37
CA ILE A 29 0.64 -9.90 -27.29
C ILE A 29 1.18 -8.85 -26.32
N LYS A 30 1.75 -7.76 -26.84
CA LYS A 30 2.22 -6.64 -26.01
C LYS A 30 1.08 -6.02 -25.21
N ALA A 31 -0.08 -5.82 -25.85
CA ALA A 31 -1.27 -5.29 -25.19
C ALA A 31 -1.83 -6.23 -24.11
N SER A 32 -1.91 -7.54 -24.40
CA SER A 32 -2.35 -8.56 -23.43
C SER A 32 -1.41 -8.67 -22.24
N ALA A 33 -0.09 -8.65 -22.48
CA ALA A 33 0.91 -8.68 -21.41
C ALA A 33 0.84 -7.43 -20.51
N MET A 34 0.66 -6.24 -21.08
CA MET A 34 0.46 -5.01 -20.31
C MET A 34 -0.83 -5.07 -19.48
N SER A 35 -1.93 -5.54 -20.05
CA SER A 35 -3.21 -5.67 -19.33
C SER A 35 -3.13 -6.66 -18.17
N GLN A 36 -2.47 -7.81 -18.37
CA GLN A 36 -2.25 -8.78 -17.29
C GLN A 36 -1.33 -8.22 -16.18
N MET A 37 -0.32 -7.44 -16.56
CA MET A 37 0.58 -6.80 -15.61
C MET A 37 -0.14 -5.72 -14.80
N GLU A 38 -0.99 -4.90 -15.41
CA GLU A 38 -1.84 -3.93 -14.72
C GLU A 38 -2.84 -4.61 -13.78
N ALA A 39 -3.48 -5.71 -14.21
CA ALA A 39 -4.38 -6.47 -13.36
C ALA A 39 -3.67 -7.06 -12.14
N ALA A 40 -2.46 -7.60 -12.33
CA ALA A 40 -1.63 -8.11 -11.24
C ALA A 40 -1.22 -6.99 -10.27
N MET A 41 -0.84 -5.82 -10.79
CA MET A 41 -0.54 -4.64 -9.96
C MET A 41 -1.75 -4.15 -9.17
N ALA A 42 -2.94 -4.12 -9.77
CA ALA A 42 -4.18 -3.72 -9.11
C ALA A 42 -4.58 -4.70 -7.99
N ALA A 43 -4.46 -6.01 -8.25
CA ALA A 43 -4.68 -7.04 -7.25
C ALA A 43 -3.68 -6.93 -6.10
N LEU A 44 -2.39 -6.75 -6.41
CA LEU A 44 -1.33 -6.56 -5.42
C LEU A 44 -1.57 -5.31 -4.57
N SER A 45 -1.93 -4.19 -5.17
CA SER A 45 -2.22 -2.97 -4.42
C SER A 45 -3.41 -3.18 -3.47
N THR A 46 -4.45 -3.90 -3.91
CA THR A 46 -5.63 -4.20 -3.10
C THR A 46 -5.27 -5.10 -1.91
N GLU A 47 -4.41 -6.10 -2.12
CA GLU A 47 -3.89 -6.99 -1.07
C GLU A 47 -3.01 -6.22 -0.08
N LEU A 48 -2.11 -5.37 -0.56
CA LEU A 48 -1.22 -4.54 0.27
C LEU A 48 -1.98 -3.49 1.09
N SER A 49 -3.08 -2.94 0.57
CA SER A 49 -3.95 -2.04 1.35
C SER A 49 -4.64 -2.75 2.52
N LYS A 50 -4.85 -4.07 2.44
CA LYS A 50 -5.42 -4.87 3.53
C LYS A 50 -4.38 -5.30 4.57
N LEU A 51 -3.09 -5.28 4.21
CA LEU A 51 -2.00 -5.60 5.12
C LEU A 51 -1.82 -4.48 6.17
N ARG A 52 -2.15 -4.80 7.41
CA ARG A 52 -1.85 -3.97 8.58
C ARG A 52 -0.32 -3.91 8.75
N THR A 53 0.33 -2.90 8.17
CA THR A 53 1.81 -2.76 8.15
C THR A 53 2.43 -2.38 9.51
N GLY A 54 1.67 -2.42 10.62
CA GLY A 54 2.14 -1.92 11.92
C GLY A 54 2.47 -0.42 11.91
N ARG A 55 2.07 0.30 10.85
CA ARG A 55 2.29 1.74 10.68
C ARG A 55 0.99 2.48 10.93
N ALA A 56 1.11 3.58 11.65
CA ALA A 56 0.05 4.54 11.86
C ALA A 56 -0.37 5.16 10.53
N SER A 57 -1.61 4.86 10.12
CA SER A 57 -2.28 5.49 8.98
C SER A 57 -3.58 6.11 9.47
N PRO A 58 -3.94 7.32 9.00
CA PRO A 58 -5.13 8.01 9.47
C PRO A 58 -6.42 7.25 9.12
N GLY A 59 -6.41 6.48 8.02
CA GLY A 59 -7.56 5.67 7.60
C GLY A 59 -7.84 4.43 8.47
N MET A 60 -6.97 4.11 9.43
CA MET A 60 -7.19 2.95 10.32
C MET A 60 -8.40 3.12 11.24
N LEU A 61 -8.75 4.36 11.56
CA LEU A 61 -9.84 4.68 12.49
C LEU A 61 -11.16 4.99 11.76
N ASP A 62 -11.17 5.04 10.42
CA ASP A 62 -12.34 5.43 9.62
C ASP A 62 -13.52 4.45 9.74
N HIS A 63 -13.23 3.18 10.03
CA HIS A 63 -14.24 2.13 10.19
C HIS A 63 -14.87 2.08 11.59
N ILE A 64 -14.38 2.89 12.53
CA ILE A 64 -14.88 2.92 13.90
C ILE A 64 -16.16 3.75 13.94
N ILE A 65 -17.21 3.15 14.51
CA ILE A 65 -18.49 3.82 14.76
C ILE A 65 -18.51 4.25 16.22
N VAL A 66 -18.78 5.52 16.44
CA VAL A 66 -18.87 6.14 17.76
C VAL A 66 -20.34 6.48 18.00
N GLU A 67 -20.84 6.14 19.18
CA GLU A 67 -22.19 6.48 19.59
C GLU A 67 -22.14 7.69 20.52
N THR A 68 -22.72 8.81 20.08
CA THR A 68 -22.81 10.03 20.86
C THR A 68 -24.25 10.54 20.85
N GLY A 69 -24.78 10.84 22.04
CA GLY A 69 -26.15 11.36 22.19
C GLY A 69 -27.25 10.46 21.60
N GLY A 70 -27.03 9.14 21.47
CA GLY A 70 -27.97 8.17 20.89
C GLY A 70 -27.92 8.04 19.36
N ILE A 71 -26.97 8.70 18.69
CA ILE A 71 -26.75 8.58 17.24
C ILE A 71 -25.39 7.91 16.99
N LYS A 72 -25.39 6.92 16.09
CA LYS A 72 -24.18 6.24 15.63
C LYS A 72 -23.60 6.97 14.42
N MET A 73 -22.40 7.49 14.56
CA MET A 73 -21.69 8.17 13.48
C MET A 73 -20.27 7.60 13.33
N PRO A 74 -19.72 7.59 12.11
CA PRO A 74 -18.33 7.20 11.90
C PRO A 74 -17.38 8.24 12.53
N LEU A 75 -16.23 7.77 13.02
CA LEU A 75 -15.23 8.58 13.73
C LEU A 75 -14.76 9.79 12.90
N ASN A 76 -14.64 9.63 11.58
CA ASN A 76 -14.23 10.69 10.66
C ASN A 76 -15.16 11.93 10.63
N ARG A 77 -16.40 11.81 11.13
CA ARG A 77 -17.33 12.95 11.25
C ARG A 77 -17.21 13.69 12.57
N ILE A 78 -16.66 13.04 13.60
CA ILE A 78 -16.56 13.57 14.96
C ILE A 78 -15.16 14.08 15.25
N ALA A 79 -14.14 13.53 14.58
CA ALA A 79 -12.75 13.89 14.80
C ALA A 79 -11.91 13.88 13.52
N VAL A 80 -10.84 14.68 13.55
CA VAL A 80 -9.77 14.67 12.55
C VAL A 80 -8.65 13.75 13.04
N VAL A 81 -8.27 12.78 12.21
CA VAL A 81 -7.15 11.88 12.48
C VAL A 81 -5.91 12.36 11.75
N SER A 82 -4.81 12.51 12.47
CA SER A 82 -3.50 12.84 11.92
C SER A 82 -2.43 11.89 12.44
N VAL A 83 -1.40 11.66 11.61
CA VAL A 83 -0.24 10.84 12.00
C VAL A 83 0.80 11.78 12.60
N MET A 84 1.12 11.60 13.87
CA MET A 84 2.23 12.33 14.50
C MET A 84 3.55 11.61 14.24
N ASP A 85 3.57 10.30 14.51
CA ASP A 85 4.73 9.44 14.31
C ASP A 85 4.28 8.15 13.60
N PRO A 86 5.22 7.39 13.00
CA PRO A 86 4.90 6.12 12.35
C PRO A 86 4.19 5.09 13.24
N LYS A 87 4.20 5.30 14.57
CA LYS A 87 3.54 4.45 15.57
C LYS A 87 2.50 5.19 16.42
N THR A 88 2.27 6.48 16.16
CA THR A 88 1.44 7.35 17.01
C THR A 88 0.44 8.13 16.15
N LEU A 89 -0.84 7.95 16.43
CA LEU A 89 -1.95 8.70 15.83
C LEU A 89 -2.47 9.75 16.81
N SER A 90 -2.72 10.96 16.31
CA SER A 90 -3.46 11.99 17.02
C SER A 90 -4.88 12.04 16.47
N VAL A 91 -5.86 12.02 17.37
CA VAL A 91 -7.27 12.14 17.05
C VAL A 91 -7.78 13.40 17.73
N ASN A 92 -8.11 14.40 16.92
CA ASN A 92 -8.57 15.71 17.38
C ASN A 92 -10.09 15.77 17.19
N PRO A 93 -10.90 15.61 18.25
CA PRO A 93 -12.34 15.79 18.18
C PRO A 93 -12.71 17.24 17.85
N TYR A 94 -13.84 17.43 17.16
CA TYR A 94 -14.41 18.76 16.95
C TYR A 94 -15.07 19.31 18.22
N ASP A 95 -15.53 18.42 19.10
CA ASP A 95 -16.18 18.75 20.37
C ASP A 95 -15.52 17.99 21.53
N PRO A 96 -14.95 18.68 22.53
CA PRO A 96 -14.30 18.04 23.68
C PRO A 96 -15.23 17.20 24.54
N GLU A 97 -16.56 17.40 24.51
CA GLU A 97 -17.51 16.55 25.25
C GLU A 97 -17.52 15.11 24.73
N THR A 98 -17.21 14.92 23.44
CA THR A 98 -17.20 13.62 22.78
C THR A 98 -15.93 12.79 23.04
N LEU A 99 -14.94 13.36 23.73
CA LEU A 99 -13.62 12.76 23.95
C LEU A 99 -13.72 11.41 24.66
N LYS A 100 -14.57 11.30 25.70
CA LYS A 100 -14.79 10.04 26.44
C LYS A 100 -15.46 8.96 25.59
N GLN A 101 -16.39 9.35 24.71
CA GLN A 101 -17.08 8.41 23.82
C GLN A 101 -16.12 7.89 22.75
N LEU A 102 -15.25 8.77 22.26
CA LEU A 102 -14.20 8.44 21.30
C LEU A 102 -13.16 7.49 21.88
N GLU A 103 -12.70 7.75 23.10
CA GLU A 103 -11.78 6.89 23.85
C GLU A 103 -12.34 5.46 23.97
N ASN A 104 -13.58 5.34 24.46
CA ASN A 104 -14.26 4.05 24.59
C ASN A 104 -14.46 3.35 23.24
N ALA A 105 -14.83 4.09 22.19
CA ALA A 105 -15.00 3.54 20.86
C ALA A 105 -13.69 2.97 20.29
N ILE A 106 -12.57 3.68 20.47
CA ILE A 106 -11.24 3.22 20.03
C ILE A 106 -10.78 2.00 20.83
N VAL A 107 -11.00 1.96 22.14
CA VAL A 107 -10.65 0.79 22.99
C VAL A 107 -11.50 -0.43 22.64
N SER A 108 -12.79 -0.23 22.36
CA SER A 108 -13.70 -1.31 21.95
C SER A 108 -13.43 -1.85 20.53
N SER A 109 -12.65 -1.11 19.74
CA SER A 109 -12.33 -1.47 18.37
C SER A 109 -11.42 -2.71 18.31
N PRO A 110 -11.53 -3.57 17.28
CA PRO A 110 -10.66 -4.72 17.06
C PRO A 110 -9.20 -4.35 16.72
N LEU A 111 -8.80 -3.09 16.92
CA LEU A 111 -7.44 -2.61 16.74
C LEU A 111 -6.60 -2.74 18.02
N GLY A 112 -7.22 -2.93 19.19
CA GLY A 112 -6.49 -3.12 20.45
C GLY A 112 -5.61 -1.93 20.83
N LEU A 113 -5.98 -0.73 20.38
CA LEU A 113 -5.25 0.51 20.67
C LEU A 113 -5.69 1.07 22.01
N ASN A 114 -4.74 1.62 22.76
CA ASN A 114 -5.04 2.29 24.02
C ASN A 114 -4.77 3.81 23.88
N PRO A 115 -5.79 4.62 23.54
CA PRO A 115 -5.64 6.05 23.39
C PRO A 115 -5.44 6.73 24.74
N LYS A 116 -4.59 7.76 24.79
CA LYS A 116 -4.33 8.59 25.96
C LYS A 116 -4.80 10.02 25.68
N ALA A 117 -5.62 10.58 26.56
CA ALA A 117 -6.03 11.97 26.46
C ALA A 117 -4.84 12.92 26.74
N ASP A 118 -4.64 13.89 25.85
CA ASP A 118 -3.70 15.01 25.98
C ASP A 118 -4.48 16.31 25.77
N GLY A 119 -5.10 16.81 26.85
CA GLY A 119 -5.98 17.99 26.80
C GLY A 119 -7.22 17.76 25.93
N GLU A 120 -7.29 18.44 24.79
CA GLU A 120 -8.40 18.36 23.83
C GLU A 120 -8.24 17.27 22.76
N ARG A 121 -7.13 16.53 22.74
CA ARG A 121 -6.86 15.47 21.73
C ARG A 121 -6.59 14.12 22.37
N LEU A 122 -6.75 13.06 21.58
CA LEU A 122 -6.44 11.69 21.95
C LEU A 122 -5.22 11.19 21.18
N ILE A 123 -4.27 10.60 21.88
CA ILE A 123 -3.04 10.04 21.33
C ILE A 123 -3.13 8.52 21.40
N ALA A 124 -3.24 7.84 20.26
CA ALA A 124 -3.27 6.39 20.17
C ALA A 124 -1.91 5.85 19.69
N VAL A 125 -1.29 4.99 20.49
CA VAL A 125 -0.02 4.33 20.15
C VAL A 125 -0.31 2.91 19.66
N ILE A 126 0.30 2.54 18.54
CA ILE A 126 0.17 1.20 17.95
C ILE A 126 1.17 0.26 18.64
N PRO A 127 0.70 -0.85 19.26
CA PRO A 127 1.57 -1.87 19.83
C PRO A 127 2.45 -2.53 18.75
N PRO A 128 3.66 -3.02 19.10
CA PRO A 128 4.56 -3.70 18.17
C PRO A 128 4.01 -5.03 17.64
#